data_AF-A0A7X6T6X8-F1
#
_entry.id   AF-A0A7X6T6X8-F1
#
_cell.length_a   1.000
_cell.length_b   1.000
_cell.length_c   1.000
_cell.angle_alpha   90.00
_cell.angle_beta   90.00
_cell.angle_gamma   90.00
#
_symmetry.space_group_name_H-M   'P 1'
#
loop_
_entity.id
_entity.type
_entity.pdbx_description
1 polymer ?
#
loop_
_entity_poly.entity_id
_entity_poly.type
_entity_poly.pdbx_seq_one_letter_code
_entity_poly.pdbx_strand_id
1 'polypeptide(L)'
;MVKKQIGLFIGLSFLLAWILFFIIPIKGIHYGGQRATFILAGALFAPAIASILTRIITKEGFKNMLLRPNFRGNIKLYLLIFFGPSLLIIVSALLYFLVLPGHFDTSLTLLQGAEVSPSTVILVSLLQVIIAGPVINIIPTMGEELGWRGYLLPKLRTLFSDRLSLIISGVIWGLWHAPVII
;
A
#
# COMPACT_ATOMS: atom_id res chain seq x y z
N MET A 1 12.06 -21.60 -16.39
CA MET A 1 12.06 -21.62 -14.91
C MET A 1 11.43 -20.35 -14.30
N VAL A 2 11.92 -19.15 -14.64
CA VAL A 2 11.43 -17.86 -14.08
C VAL A 2 9.94 -17.61 -14.32
N LYS A 3 9.41 -17.88 -15.53
CA LYS A 3 7.97 -17.72 -15.82
C LYS A 3 7.07 -18.58 -14.91
N LYS A 4 7.49 -19.82 -14.61
CA LYS A 4 6.77 -20.72 -13.70
C LYS A 4 6.78 -20.20 -12.25
N GLN A 5 7.90 -19.65 -11.80
CA GLN A 5 8.02 -19.00 -10.49
C GLN A 5 7.11 -17.78 -10.36
N ILE A 6 7.08 -16.92 -11.38
CA ILE A 6 6.19 -15.76 -11.43
C ILE A 6 4.73 -16.21 -11.35
N GLY A 7 4.32 -17.19 -12.19
CA GLY A 7 2.95 -17.71 -12.18
C GLY A 7 2.55 -18.30 -10.82
N LEU A 8 3.44 -19.08 -10.20
CA LEU A 8 3.19 -19.66 -8.87
C LEU A 8 3.06 -18.58 -7.79
N PHE A 9 3.95 -17.59 -7.79
CA PHE A 9 3.89 -16.48 -6.86
C PHE A 9 2.60 -15.66 -7.00
N ILE A 10 2.24 -15.29 -8.23
CA ILE A 10 1.01 -14.53 -8.51
C ILE A 10 -0.20 -15.34 -8.03
N GLY A 11 -0.28 -16.63 -8.41
CA GLY A 11 -1.39 -17.50 -8.00
C GLY A 11 -1.54 -17.61 -6.49
N LEU A 12 -0.44 -17.84 -5.76
CA LEU A 12 -0.46 -17.92 -4.30
C LEU A 12 -0.81 -16.57 -3.66
N SER A 13 -0.24 -15.47 -4.15
CA SER A 13 -0.48 -14.14 -3.60
C SER A 13 -1.93 -13.70 -3.77
N PHE A 14 -2.53 -13.99 -4.92
CA PHE A 14 -3.95 -13.70 -5.19
C PHE A 14 -4.83 -14.60 -4.35
N LEU A 15 -4.59 -15.91 -4.34
CA LEU A 15 -5.40 -16.86 -3.59
C LEU A 15 -5.46 -16.50 -2.09
N LEU A 16 -4.30 -16.28 -1.47
CA LEU A 16 -4.21 -15.96 -0.03
C LEU A 16 -4.92 -14.65 0.31
N ALA A 17 -4.72 -13.61 -0.50
CA ALA A 17 -5.34 -12.30 -0.26
C ALA A 17 -6.84 -12.33 -0.53
N TRP A 18 -7.28 -12.92 -1.64
CA TRP A 18 -8.67 -12.92 -2.05
C TRP A 18 -9.54 -13.73 -1.09
N ILE A 19 -9.02 -14.81 -0.49
CA ILE A 19 -9.72 -15.50 0.61
C ILE A 19 -10.06 -14.52 1.75
N LEU A 20 -9.09 -13.67 2.14
CA LEU A 20 -9.27 -12.67 3.20
C LEU A 20 -10.11 -11.48 2.74
N PHE A 21 -10.08 -11.11 1.46
CA PHE A 21 -10.93 -10.06 0.92
C PHE A 21 -12.39 -10.51 0.88
N PHE A 22 -12.67 -11.71 0.40
CA PHE A 22 -14.03 -12.23 0.29
C PHE A 22 -14.64 -12.66 1.64
N ILE A 23 -13.84 -12.96 2.67
CA ILE A 23 -14.39 -13.27 3.99
C ILE A 23 -15.18 -12.10 4.59
N ILE A 24 -14.81 -10.85 4.25
CA ILE A 24 -15.46 -9.64 4.73
C ILE A 24 -16.94 -9.60 4.30
N PRO A 25 -17.28 -9.60 2.99
CA PRO A 25 -18.67 -9.60 2.56
C PRO A 25 -19.39 -10.92 2.87
N ILE A 26 -18.72 -12.08 2.80
CA ILE A 26 -19.35 -13.39 3.12
C ILE A 26 -19.83 -13.43 4.57
N LYS A 27 -19.11 -12.79 5.50
CA LYS A 27 -19.47 -12.70 6.92
C LYS A 27 -20.34 -11.49 7.24
N GLY A 28 -20.76 -10.71 6.24
CA GLY A 28 -21.53 -9.47 6.44
C GLY A 28 -20.77 -8.40 7.23
N ILE A 29 -19.43 -8.40 7.17
CA ILE A 29 -18.59 -7.41 7.85
C ILE A 29 -18.57 -6.13 7.00
N HIS A 30 -18.79 -4.98 7.63
CA HIS A 30 -18.75 -3.69 6.96
C HIS A 30 -17.30 -3.23 6.70
N TYR A 31 -17.00 -2.88 5.45
CA TYR A 31 -15.74 -2.22 5.10
C TYR A 31 -15.60 -0.88 5.81
N GLY A 32 -14.39 -0.54 6.27
CA GLY A 32 -14.15 0.64 7.13
C GLY A 32 -14.37 0.39 8.62
N GLY A 33 -15.02 -0.71 9.01
CA GLY A 33 -15.11 -1.15 10.40
C GLY A 33 -13.80 -1.76 10.91
N GLN A 34 -13.60 -1.72 12.23
CA GLN A 34 -12.37 -2.22 12.88
C GLN A 34 -12.01 -3.67 12.49
N ARG A 35 -13.01 -4.57 12.41
CA ARG A 35 -12.80 -5.97 12.01
C ARG A 35 -12.30 -6.09 10.58
N ALA A 36 -12.88 -5.34 9.64
CA ALA A 36 -12.42 -5.32 8.26
C ALA A 36 -10.99 -4.79 8.16
N THR A 37 -10.66 -3.72 8.90
CA THR A 37 -9.30 -3.16 8.94
C THR A 37 -8.25 -4.19 9.35
N PHE A 38 -8.52 -5.00 10.39
CA PHE A 38 -7.59 -6.05 10.80
C PHE A 38 -7.45 -7.18 9.76
N ILE A 39 -8.55 -7.59 9.13
CA ILE A 39 -8.53 -8.60 8.07
C ILE A 39 -7.70 -8.10 6.87
N LEU A 40 -7.96 -6.87 6.43
CA LEU A 40 -7.23 -6.25 5.32
C LEU A 40 -5.74 -6.07 5.65
N ALA A 41 -5.40 -5.61 6.86
CA ALA A 41 -4.02 -5.51 7.31
C ALA A 41 -3.30 -6.88 7.28
N GLY A 42 -4.01 -7.97 7.63
CA GLY A 42 -3.50 -9.33 7.48
C GLY A 42 -3.31 -9.75 6.03
N ALA A 43 -4.24 -9.38 5.14
CA ALA A 43 -4.16 -9.68 3.72
C ALA A 43 -2.95 -9.03 3.03
N LEU A 44 -2.46 -7.89 3.53
CA LEU A 44 -1.23 -7.25 3.04
C LEU A 44 0.04 -8.11 3.20
N PHE A 45 0.01 -9.15 4.04
CA PHE A 45 1.10 -10.12 4.16
C PHE A 45 1.04 -11.26 3.14
N ALA A 46 -0.05 -11.39 2.37
CA ALA A 46 -0.20 -12.44 1.36
C ALA A 46 0.95 -12.48 0.33
N PRO A 47 1.45 -11.34 -0.21
CA PRO A 47 2.59 -11.35 -1.13
C PRO A 47 3.89 -11.83 -0.47
N ALA A 48 4.15 -11.46 0.79
CA ALA A 48 5.31 -11.98 1.55
C ALA A 48 5.23 -13.49 1.73
N ILE A 49 4.07 -14.01 2.15
CA ILE A 49 3.84 -15.45 2.34
C ILE A 49 3.99 -16.18 1.00
N ALA A 50 3.40 -15.66 -0.07
CA ALA A 50 3.52 -16.22 -1.41
C ALA A 50 4.98 -16.24 -1.90
N SER A 51 5.76 -15.20 -1.62
CA SER A 51 7.20 -15.16 -1.90
C SER A 51 7.94 -16.27 -1.17
N ILE A 52 7.70 -16.45 0.13
CA ILE A 52 8.32 -17.51 0.95
C ILE A 52 7.93 -18.89 0.41
N LEU A 53 6.64 -19.15 0.22
CA LEU A 53 6.13 -20.44 -0.28
C LEU A 53 6.71 -20.76 -1.66
N THR A 54 6.74 -19.80 -2.58
CA THR A 54 7.28 -20.02 -3.92
C THR A 54 8.78 -20.32 -3.85
N ARG A 55 9.54 -19.66 -2.98
CA ARG A 55 10.97 -19.94 -2.77
C ARG A 55 11.21 -21.34 -2.20
N ILE A 56 10.37 -21.79 -1.27
CA ILE A 56 10.44 -23.13 -0.69
C ILE A 56 10.11 -24.19 -1.76
N ILE A 57 9.00 -24.02 -2.49
CA ILE A 57 8.54 -24.97 -3.52
C ILE A 57 9.55 -25.09 -4.65
N THR A 58 10.13 -23.97 -5.08
CA THR A 58 11.08 -23.94 -6.21
C THR A 58 12.54 -24.09 -5.80
N LYS A 59 12.82 -24.16 -4.49
CA LYS A 59 14.16 -24.33 -3.90
C LYS A 59 15.18 -23.31 -4.38
N GLU A 60 14.76 -22.08 -4.68
CA GLU A 60 15.64 -21.05 -5.25
C GLU A 60 16.37 -20.18 -4.21
N GLY A 61 16.01 -20.31 -2.93
CA GLY A 61 16.58 -19.53 -1.83
C GLY A 61 16.17 -18.05 -1.86
N PHE A 62 16.88 -17.22 -1.09
CA PHE A 62 16.55 -15.79 -0.83
C PHE A 62 17.54 -14.79 -1.44
N LYS A 63 18.33 -15.22 -2.43
CA LYS A 63 19.27 -14.31 -3.12
C LYS A 63 18.53 -13.26 -3.95
N ASN A 64 19.18 -12.12 -4.17
CA ASN A 64 18.74 -11.04 -5.07
C ASN A 64 17.41 -10.34 -4.72
N MET A 65 17.07 -10.25 -3.43
CA MET A 65 16.02 -9.34 -2.98
C MET A 65 16.48 -7.88 -3.16
N LEU A 66 15.63 -7.03 -3.74
CA LEU A 66 15.92 -5.60 -3.95
C LEU A 66 15.63 -4.74 -2.71
N LEU A 67 15.31 -5.37 -1.57
CA LEU A 67 15.03 -4.68 -0.31
C LEU A 67 16.32 -4.54 0.49
N ARG A 68 16.96 -3.37 0.37
CA ARG A 68 18.20 -3.04 1.06
C ARG A 68 18.13 -1.59 1.57
N PRO A 69 17.75 -1.37 2.83
CA PRO A 69 17.81 -0.05 3.44
C PRO A 69 19.25 0.50 3.36
N ASN A 70 19.39 1.72 2.87
CA ASN A 70 20.67 2.38 2.69
C ASN A 70 20.60 3.85 3.11
N PHE A 71 20.56 4.08 4.42
CA PHE A 71 20.36 5.43 4.99
C PHE A 71 21.58 6.34 4.84
N ARG A 72 22.79 5.78 4.86
CA ARG A 72 24.04 6.57 4.79
C ARG A 72 24.13 7.26 3.43
N GLY A 73 24.21 8.59 3.45
CA GLY A 73 24.27 9.43 2.24
C GLY A 73 22.93 9.66 1.54
N ASN A 74 21.85 8.96 1.91
CA ASN A 74 20.56 9.04 1.22
C ASN A 74 19.43 9.63 2.08
N ILE A 75 19.71 10.15 3.28
CA ILE A 75 18.64 10.60 4.20
C ILE A 75 17.68 11.62 3.56
N LYS A 76 18.19 12.52 2.72
CA LYS A 76 17.35 13.48 1.96
C LYS A 76 16.35 12.78 1.04
N LEU A 77 16.75 11.67 0.42
CA LEU A 77 15.86 10.86 -0.41
C LEU A 77 14.80 10.14 0.42
N TYR A 78 15.16 9.61 1.60
CA TYR A 78 14.17 9.02 2.52
C TYR A 78 13.16 10.05 3.01
N LEU A 79 13.61 11.26 3.35
CA LEU A 79 12.72 12.36 3.73
C LEU A 79 11.80 12.75 2.56
N LEU A 80 12.32 12.81 1.34
CA LEU A 80 11.50 13.06 0.14
C LEU A 80 10.46 11.95 -0.09
N ILE A 81 10.82 10.68 0.08
CA ILE A 81 9.88 9.55 -0.09
C ILE A 81 8.83 9.54 1.02
N PHE A 82 9.22 9.90 2.25
CA PHE A 82 8.30 9.93 3.39
C PHE A 82 7.31 11.10 3.30
N PHE A 83 7.80 12.33 3.05
CA PHE A 83 6.96 13.53 3.03
C PHE A 83 6.39 13.87 1.64
N GLY A 84 6.97 13.34 0.57
CA GLY A 84 6.55 13.59 -0.81
C GLY A 84 5.09 13.26 -1.09
N PRO A 85 4.59 12.06 -0.74
CA PRO A 85 3.17 11.73 -0.88
C PRO A 85 2.25 12.69 -0.12
N SER A 86 2.59 13.07 1.12
CA SER A 86 1.82 14.02 1.91
C SER A 86 1.78 15.41 1.25
N LEU A 87 2.90 15.86 0.69
CA LEU A 87 2.96 17.10 -0.09
C LEU A 87 2.07 17.03 -1.33
N LEU A 88 2.09 15.90 -2.06
CA LEU A 88 1.21 15.69 -3.22
C LEU A 88 -0.26 15.70 -2.83
N ILE A 89 -0.64 15.14 -1.68
CA ILE A 89 -2.01 15.18 -1.15
C ILE A 89 -2.42 16.63 -0.88
N ILE A 90 -1.57 17.42 -0.22
CA ILE A 90 -1.84 18.85 0.06
C ILE A 90 -2.00 19.63 -1.25
N VAL A 91 -1.08 19.45 -2.20
CA VAL A 91 -1.16 20.09 -3.52
C VAL A 91 -2.43 19.68 -4.26
N SER A 92 -2.80 18.41 -4.21
CA SER A 92 -4.03 17.90 -4.84
C SER A 92 -5.28 18.51 -4.21
N ALA A 93 -5.33 18.64 -2.89
CA ALA A 93 -6.42 19.30 -2.18
C ALA A 93 -6.52 20.78 -2.55
N LEU A 94 -5.40 21.51 -2.61
CA LEU A 94 -5.38 22.91 -3.03
C LEU A 94 -5.89 23.07 -4.46
N LEU A 95 -5.39 22.26 -5.40
CA LEU A 95 -5.85 22.29 -6.79
C LEU A 95 -7.34 21.96 -6.89
N TYR A 96 -7.84 20.98 -6.14
CA TYR A 96 -9.26 20.63 -6.09
C TYR A 96 -10.12 21.83 -5.68
N PHE A 97 -9.77 22.52 -4.59
CA PHE A 97 -10.55 23.68 -4.12
C PHE A 97 -10.33 24.95 -4.98
N LEU A 98 -9.23 25.04 -5.72
CA LEU A 98 -9.08 26.11 -6.73
C LEU A 98 -10.03 25.90 -7.91
N VAL A 99 -10.26 24.64 -8.32
CA VAL A 99 -11.20 24.30 -9.40
C VAL A 99 -12.65 24.36 -8.90
N LEU A 100 -12.90 23.94 -7.66
CA LEU A 100 -14.23 23.88 -7.04
C LEU A 100 -14.26 24.65 -5.70
N PRO A 101 -14.19 25.99 -5.73
CA PRO A 101 -14.09 26.78 -4.51
C PRO A 101 -15.32 26.66 -3.61
N GLY A 102 -16.51 26.41 -4.17
CA GLY A 102 -17.75 26.23 -3.42
C GLY A 102 -17.78 24.98 -2.53
N HIS A 103 -16.84 24.04 -2.71
CA HIS A 103 -16.72 22.85 -1.86
C HIS A 103 -15.85 23.11 -0.62
N PHE A 104 -15.16 24.25 -0.54
CA PHE A 104 -14.32 24.57 0.60
C PHE A 104 -15.17 25.24 1.70
N ASP A 105 -15.40 24.51 2.79
CA ASP A 105 -16.15 25.01 3.95
C ASP A 105 -15.26 25.89 4.84
N THR A 106 -15.24 27.18 4.52
CA THR A 106 -14.52 28.20 5.32
C THR A 106 -15.12 28.40 6.71
N SER A 107 -16.40 28.03 6.90
CA SER A 107 -17.11 28.18 8.16
C SER A 107 -16.93 26.98 9.12
N LEU A 108 -16.21 25.94 8.65
CA LEU A 108 -15.94 24.71 9.39
C LEU A 108 -17.23 24.14 10.01
N THR A 109 -18.32 24.14 9.25
CA THR A 109 -19.68 23.76 9.67
C THR A 109 -19.69 22.40 10.35
N LEU A 110 -18.91 21.43 9.84
CA LEU A 110 -18.79 20.09 10.42
C LEU A 110 -18.12 20.05 11.81
N LEU A 111 -17.42 21.10 12.19
CA LEU A 111 -16.73 21.23 13.48
C LEU A 111 -17.46 22.17 14.45
N GLN A 112 -18.57 22.79 14.02
CA GLN A 112 -19.38 23.62 14.90
C GLN A 112 -20.04 22.77 15.98
N GLY A 113 -19.95 23.19 17.24
CA GLY A 113 -20.48 22.45 18.38
C GLY A 113 -19.65 21.24 18.81
N ALA A 114 -18.49 20.99 18.19
CA ALA A 114 -17.54 20.00 18.69
C ALA A 114 -16.99 20.43 20.06
N GLU A 115 -16.83 19.47 20.99
CA GLU A 115 -16.21 19.71 22.30
C GLU A 115 -14.74 20.14 22.18
N VAL A 116 -14.11 19.78 21.06
CA VAL A 116 -12.71 20.05 20.76
C VAL A 116 -12.60 21.20 19.76
N SER A 117 -11.66 22.12 20.00
CA SER A 117 -11.48 23.28 19.12
C SER A 117 -11.18 22.85 17.67
N PRO A 118 -11.70 23.55 16.64
CA PRO A 118 -11.44 23.23 15.24
C PRO A 118 -9.94 23.19 14.89
N SER A 119 -9.13 24.08 15.48
CA SER A 119 -7.68 24.09 15.30
C SER A 119 -7.01 22.81 15.81
N THR A 120 -7.50 22.25 16.92
CA THR A 120 -6.98 21.00 17.47
C THR A 120 -7.34 19.83 16.54
N VAL A 121 -8.58 19.79 16.03
CA VAL A 121 -9.01 18.74 15.09
C VAL A 121 -8.13 18.78 13.83
N ILE A 122 -7.93 19.96 13.23
CA ILE A 122 -7.07 20.14 12.06
C ILE A 122 -5.64 19.68 12.34
N LEU A 123 -5.05 20.10 13.47
CA LEU A 123 -3.69 19.70 13.85
C LEU A 123 -3.57 18.18 14.00
N VAL A 124 -4.51 17.54 14.70
CA VAL A 124 -4.51 16.08 14.90
C VAL A 124 -4.68 15.36 13.56
N SER A 125 -5.58 15.80 12.69
CA SER A 125 -5.74 15.22 11.36
C SER A 125 -4.48 15.35 10.51
N LEU A 126 -3.79 16.49 10.56
CA LEU A 126 -2.51 16.69 9.86
C LEU A 126 -1.42 15.74 10.40
N LEU A 127 -1.29 15.63 11.73
CA LEU A 127 -0.35 14.69 12.34
C LEU A 127 -0.69 13.23 11.99
N GLN A 128 -1.97 12.89 11.93
CA GLN A 128 -2.43 11.57 11.54
C GLN A 128 -2.07 11.26 10.08
N VAL A 129 -2.29 12.19 9.14
CA VAL A 129 -1.98 11.98 7.72
C VAL A 129 -0.47 11.98 7.45
N ILE A 130 0.27 12.90 8.07
CA ILE A 130 1.70 13.11 7.75
C ILE A 130 2.60 12.13 8.51
N ILE A 131 2.24 11.77 9.74
CA ILE A 131 3.11 11.00 10.63
C ILE A 131 2.48 9.65 10.99
N ALA A 132 1.35 9.63 11.69
CA ALA A 132 0.84 8.40 12.29
C ALA A 132 0.44 7.36 11.24
N GLY A 133 -0.26 7.80 10.19
CA GLY A 133 -0.72 6.96 9.08
C GLY A 133 0.43 6.24 8.40
N PRO A 134 1.43 6.94 7.85
CA PRO A 134 2.60 6.30 7.26
C PRO A 134 3.31 5.36 8.23
N VAL A 135 3.56 5.79 9.47
CA VAL A 135 4.29 4.98 10.47
C VAL A 135 3.56 3.69 10.82
N ILE A 136 2.25 3.75 11.09
CA ILE A 136 1.43 2.57 11.40
C ILE A 136 1.38 1.62 10.20
N ASN A 137 1.36 2.16 8.99
CA ASN A 137 1.29 1.35 7.77
C ASN A 137 2.62 0.74 7.33
N ILE A 138 3.77 1.09 7.93
CA ILE A 138 5.08 0.48 7.58
C ILE A 138 5.01 -1.05 7.68
N ILE A 139 4.41 -1.58 8.75
CA ILE A 139 4.42 -3.02 9.01
C ILE A 139 3.53 -3.79 8.01
N PRO A 140 2.25 -3.43 7.79
CA PRO A 140 1.44 -4.11 6.78
C PRO A 140 2.00 -3.94 5.35
N THR A 141 2.44 -2.73 4.98
CA THR A 141 2.98 -2.47 3.63
C THR A 141 4.31 -3.19 3.39
N MET A 142 5.10 -3.45 4.42
CA MET A 142 6.29 -4.30 4.29
C MET A 142 5.95 -5.71 3.79
N GLY A 143 4.79 -6.26 4.19
CA GLY A 143 4.29 -7.54 3.67
C GLY A 143 4.10 -7.53 2.16
N GLU A 144 3.57 -6.43 1.63
CA GLU A 144 3.43 -6.22 0.19
C GLU A 144 4.80 -6.06 -0.48
N GLU A 145 5.66 -5.20 0.06
CA GLU A 145 6.98 -4.91 -0.53
C GLU A 145 7.87 -6.16 -0.63
N LEU A 146 7.83 -7.05 0.36
CA LEU A 146 8.54 -8.33 0.37
C LEU A 146 8.14 -9.26 -0.80
N GLY A 147 6.89 -9.18 -1.23
CA GLY A 147 6.41 -9.88 -2.43
C GLY A 147 6.71 -9.09 -3.71
N TRP A 148 6.19 -7.88 -3.84
CA TRP A 148 6.23 -7.14 -5.10
C TRP A 148 7.64 -6.70 -5.48
N ARG A 149 8.37 -6.05 -4.57
CA ARG A 149 9.74 -5.57 -4.82
C ARG A 149 10.79 -6.63 -4.47
N GLY A 150 10.51 -7.46 -3.47
CA GLY A 150 11.41 -8.52 -3.01
C GLY A 150 11.41 -9.79 -3.88
N TYR A 151 10.33 -10.07 -4.63
CA TYR A 151 10.17 -11.29 -5.41
C TYR A 151 9.81 -11.07 -6.89
N LEU A 152 8.71 -10.37 -7.14
CA LEU A 152 8.14 -10.25 -8.49
C LEU A 152 8.99 -9.35 -9.40
N LEU A 153 9.27 -8.12 -8.98
CA LEU A 153 9.99 -7.13 -9.77
C LEU A 153 11.39 -7.61 -10.21
N PRO A 154 12.25 -8.20 -9.35
CA PRO A 154 13.54 -8.72 -9.78
C PRO A 154 13.42 -9.76 -10.89
N LYS A 155 12.37 -10.60 -10.87
CA LYS A 155 12.12 -11.62 -11.88
C LYS A 155 11.53 -11.07 -13.17
N LEU A 156 10.69 -10.05 -13.09
CA LEU A 156 10.21 -9.35 -14.29
C LEU A 156 11.38 -8.67 -15.02
N ARG A 157 12.32 -8.08 -14.28
CA ARG A 157 13.52 -7.45 -14.86
C ARG A 157 14.49 -8.40 -15.55
N THR A 158 14.38 -9.72 -15.34
CA THR A 158 15.15 -10.71 -16.13
C THR A 158 14.48 -11.08 -17.44
N LEU A 159 13.20 -10.73 -17.62
CA LEU A 159 12.40 -11.05 -18.80
C LEU A 159 12.07 -9.82 -19.65
N PHE A 160 12.01 -8.64 -19.04
CA PHE A 160 11.55 -7.40 -19.64
C PHE A 160 12.46 -6.22 -19.27
N SER A 161 12.33 -5.11 -20.00
CA SER A 161 12.97 -3.86 -19.63
C SER A 161 12.46 -3.33 -18.28
N ASP A 162 13.21 -2.44 -17.64
CA ASP A 162 12.82 -1.86 -16.34
C ASP A 162 11.45 -1.18 -16.41
N ARG A 163 11.20 -0.39 -17.46
CA ARG A 163 9.92 0.30 -17.66
C ARG A 163 8.76 -0.69 -17.78
N LEU A 164 8.92 -1.72 -18.61
CA LEU A 164 7.87 -2.71 -18.79
C LEU A 164 7.66 -3.57 -17.53
N SER A 165 8.72 -3.87 -16.79
CA SER A 165 8.64 -4.58 -15.51
C SER A 165 7.83 -3.80 -14.48
N LEU A 166 8.02 -2.48 -14.40
CA LEU A 166 7.25 -1.60 -13.52
C LEU A 166 5.77 -1.55 -13.93
N ILE A 167 5.47 -1.43 -15.23
CA ILE A 167 4.09 -1.43 -15.74
C ILE A 167 3.39 -2.76 -15.42
N ILE A 168 4.02 -3.90 -15.74
CA ILE A 168 3.45 -5.22 -15.47
C ILE A 168 3.24 -5.42 -13.96
N SER A 169 4.21 -5.03 -13.13
CA SER A 169 4.06 -5.10 -11.68
C SER A 169 2.89 -4.24 -11.18
N GLY A 170 2.70 -3.04 -11.73
CA GLY A 170 1.60 -2.16 -11.39
C GLY A 170 0.23 -2.73 -11.77
N VAL A 171 0.11 -3.32 -12.96
CA VAL A 171 -1.12 -3.99 -13.41
C VAL A 171 -1.46 -5.18 -12.51
N ILE A 172 -0.47 -6.04 -12.21
CA ILE A 172 -0.67 -7.18 -11.30
C ILE A 172 -1.12 -6.70 -9.92
N TRP A 173 -0.47 -5.65 -9.39
CA TRP A 173 -0.83 -5.06 -8.10
C TRP A 173 -2.25 -4.49 -8.09
N GLY A 174 -2.65 -3.76 -9.14
CA GLY A 174 -4.01 -3.23 -9.27
C GLY A 174 -5.06 -4.35 -9.34
N LEU A 175 -4.79 -5.40 -10.12
CA LEU A 175 -5.67 -6.58 -10.18
C LEU A 175 -5.75 -7.32 -8.84
N TRP A 176 -4.66 -7.35 -8.08
CA TRP A 176 -4.65 -7.97 -6.75
C TRP A 176 -5.64 -7.29 -5.80
N HIS A 177 -5.72 -5.96 -5.85
CA HIS A 177 -6.65 -5.14 -5.05
C HIS A 177 -8.10 -5.12 -5.55
N ALA A 178 -8.39 -5.64 -6.76
CA ALA A 178 -9.71 -5.49 -7.38
C ALA A 178 -10.90 -5.87 -6.47
N PRO A 179 -10.88 -6.98 -5.68
CA PRO A 179 -12.04 -7.37 -4.86
C PRO A 179 -12.40 -6.43 -3.71
N VAL A 180 -11.50 -5.52 -3.32
CA VAL A 180 -11.74 -4.58 -2.20
C VAL A 180 -11.91 -3.13 -2.67
N ILE A 181 -11.67 -2.87 -3.95
CA ILE A 181 -11.81 -1.54 -4.57
C ILE A 181 -13.12 -1.45 -5.39
N ILE A 182 -13.53 -2.54 -6.04
CA ILE A 182 -14.69 -2.63 -6.94
C ILE A 182 -15.81 -3.40 -6.25
#